data_AF-A0A429M6J0-F1
#
_entry.id   AF-A0A429M6J0-F1
#
_cell.length_a   1.000
_cell.length_b   1.000
_cell.length_c   1.000
_cell.angle_alpha   90.00
_cell.angle_beta   90.00
_cell.angle_gamma   90.00
#
_symmetry.space_group_name_H-M   'P 1'
#
loop_
_entity.id
_entity.type
_entity.pdbx_description
1 polymer ?
#
loop_
_entity_poly.entity_id
_entity_poly.type
_entity_poly.pdbx_seq_one_letter_code
_entity_poly.pdbx_strand_id
1 'polypeptide(L)'
;VAAELLHIQARRQSKPGFAFELDQSLYMQFASGFAYEETLDQANAIEATLYDMQQAKPMDRLVCGDVGFGKTEVAMRAAFVAVQNGKQVAVLVPTTLLAQQHYESFKDRFADWPVRIEVLSRFGSNKTHLKNIEDLANGKVDIVVGTHKLLQENVQFKDLGLM
;
A
#
# COMPACT_ATOMS: atom_id res chain seq x y z
N VAL A 1 -27.53 0.62 0.66
CA VAL A 1 -26.36 1.48 0.93
C VAL A 1 -25.97 1.58 2.41
N ALA A 2 -26.65 2.34 3.29
CA ALA A 2 -26.19 2.49 4.69
C ALA A 2 -26.17 1.16 5.49
N ALA A 3 -27.20 0.34 5.34
CA ALA A 3 -27.27 -0.98 5.97
C ALA A 3 -26.19 -1.96 5.44
N GLU A 4 -25.84 -1.89 4.16
CA GLU A 4 -24.78 -2.73 3.57
C GLU A 4 -23.40 -2.31 4.06
N LEU A 5 -23.12 -1.00 4.14
CA LEU A 5 -21.85 -0.50 4.69
C LEU A 5 -21.69 -0.87 6.16
N LEU A 6 -22.75 -0.75 6.96
CA LEU A 6 -22.76 -1.21 8.36
C LEU A 6 -22.50 -2.72 8.46
N HIS A 7 -23.11 -3.52 7.58
CA HIS A 7 -22.90 -4.96 7.56
C HIS A 7 -21.46 -5.32 7.15
N ILE A 8 -20.87 -4.62 6.18
CA ILE A 8 -19.46 -4.79 5.77
C ILE A 8 -18.52 -4.41 6.93
N GLN A 9 -18.75 -3.28 7.60
CA GLN A 9 -17.93 -2.85 8.73
C GLN A 9 -18.04 -3.80 9.92
N ALA A 10 -19.24 -4.24 10.28
CA ALA A 10 -19.44 -5.23 11.34
C ALA A 10 -18.73 -6.55 11.03
N ARG A 11 -18.78 -7.01 9.77
CA ARG A 11 -18.06 -8.20 9.32
C ARG A 11 -16.53 -8.02 9.31
N ARG A 12 -16.04 -6.80 9.03
CA ARG A 12 -14.60 -6.48 9.10
C ARG A 12 -14.13 -6.46 10.56
N GLN A 13 -14.84 -5.79 11.45
CA GLN A 13 -14.49 -5.69 12.87
C GLN A 13 -14.55 -7.02 13.62
N SER A 14 -15.40 -7.95 13.17
CA SER A 14 -15.50 -9.30 13.76
C SER A 14 -14.45 -10.29 13.26
N LYS A 15 -13.70 -9.96 12.19
CA LYS A 15 -12.59 -10.79 11.72
C LYS A 15 -11.30 -10.39 12.44
N PRO A 16 -10.47 -11.36 12.89
CA PRO A 16 -9.14 -11.04 13.38
C PRO A 16 -8.33 -10.36 12.26
N GLY A 17 -7.63 -9.29 12.61
CA GLY A 17 -6.69 -8.63 11.71
C GLY A 17 -5.35 -9.37 11.66
N PHE A 18 -4.44 -8.86 10.84
CA PHE A 18 -3.03 -9.25 10.89
C PHE A 18 -2.26 -8.16 11.63
N ALA A 19 -1.60 -8.54 12.74
CA ALA A 19 -0.72 -7.64 13.48
C ALA A 19 0.65 -7.64 12.80
N PHE A 20 1.01 -6.52 12.16
CA PHE A 20 2.31 -6.37 11.53
C PHE A 20 3.42 -6.24 12.58
N GLU A 21 4.56 -6.89 12.34
CA GLU A 21 5.77 -6.68 13.13
C GLU A 21 6.57 -5.51 12.56
N LEU A 22 7.03 -4.60 13.43
CA LEU A 22 7.83 -3.45 13.04
C LEU A 22 9.29 -3.69 13.45
N ASP A 23 10.12 -4.09 12.49
CA ASP A 23 11.57 -4.06 12.66
C ASP A 23 12.04 -2.60 12.66
N GLN A 24 12.34 -2.09 13.85
CA GLN A 24 12.76 -0.71 14.07
C GLN A 24 14.04 -0.35 13.30
N SER A 25 14.99 -1.29 13.16
CA SER A 25 16.26 -1.03 12.48
C SER A 25 16.04 -0.85 10.98
N LEU A 26 15.32 -1.79 10.36
CA LEU A 26 15.03 -1.74 8.93
C LEU A 26 14.11 -0.56 8.60
N TYR A 27 13.13 -0.30 9.47
CA TYR A 27 12.25 0.87 9.32
C TYR A 27 13.02 2.19 9.39
N MET A 28 13.93 2.37 10.37
CA MET A 28 14.75 3.58 10.45
C MET A 28 15.65 3.74 9.22
N GLN A 29 16.22 2.65 8.71
CA GLN A 29 16.99 2.67 7.47
C GLN A 29 16.13 3.13 6.29
N PHE A 30 14.91 2.58 6.14
CA PHE A 30 13.98 3.02 5.11
C PHE A 30 13.60 4.50 5.28
N ALA A 31 13.25 4.92 6.49
CA ALA A 31 12.86 6.28 6.83
C ALA A 31 13.98 7.29 6.53
N SER A 32 15.24 6.93 6.79
CA SER A 32 16.42 7.78 6.51
C SER A 32 16.65 8.09 5.04
N GLY A 33 16.07 7.28 4.14
CA GLY A 33 16.08 7.55 2.70
C GLY A 33 15.12 8.65 2.25
N PHE A 34 14.27 9.17 3.15
CA PHE A 34 13.40 10.29 2.84
C PHE A 34 14.20 11.61 2.86
N ALA A 35 14.20 12.32 1.73
CA ALA A 35 15.05 13.50 1.52
C ALA A 35 14.58 14.78 2.23
N TYR A 36 13.46 14.74 2.94
CA TYR A 36 12.85 15.90 3.57
C TYR A 36 12.68 15.67 5.07
N GLU A 37 12.69 16.77 5.83
CA GLU A 37 12.33 16.72 7.24
C GLU A 37 10.81 16.62 7.38
N GLU A 38 10.36 15.72 8.24
CA GLU A 38 8.94 15.52 8.51
C GLU A 38 8.38 16.69 9.33
N THR A 39 7.18 17.15 8.97
CA THR A 39 6.44 18.04 9.86
C THR A 39 5.88 17.25 11.04
N LEU A 40 5.54 17.93 12.13
CA LEU A 40 4.92 17.29 13.30
C LEU A 40 3.64 16.52 12.94
N ASP A 41 2.80 17.09 12.07
CA ASP A 41 1.57 16.43 11.63
C ASP A 41 1.85 15.18 10.78
N GLN A 42 2.89 15.22 9.95
CA GLN A 42 3.31 14.07 9.15
C GLN A 42 3.85 12.95 10.05
N ALA A 43 4.72 13.28 11.01
CA ALA A 43 5.25 12.33 11.97
C ALA A 43 4.13 11.66 12.79
N ASN A 44 3.18 12.45 13.30
CA ASN A 44 2.01 11.94 14.02
C ASN A 44 1.15 11.01 13.14
N ALA A 45 0.94 11.36 11.87
CA ALA A 45 0.18 10.52 10.94
C ALA A 45 0.90 9.20 10.63
N ILE A 46 2.23 9.22 10.49
CA ILE A 46 3.06 8.04 10.30
C ILE A 46 2.98 7.14 11.53
N GLU A 47 3.25 7.67 12.72
CA GLU A 47 3.22 6.91 13.98
C GLU A 47 1.86 6.26 14.21
N ALA A 48 0.77 7.03 14.04
CA ALA A 48 -0.57 6.51 14.23
C ALA A 48 -0.94 5.43 13.21
N THR A 49 -0.45 5.53 11.97
CA THR A 49 -0.64 4.50 10.94
C THR A 49 0.11 3.22 11.31
N LEU A 50 1.38 3.34 11.71
CA LEU A 50 2.19 2.20 12.13
C LEU A 50 1.63 1.51 13.37
N TYR A 51 1.20 2.30 14.36
CA TYR A 51 0.57 1.78 15.57
C TYR A 51 -0.67 0.93 15.25
N ASP A 52 -1.54 1.41 14.35
CA ASP A 52 -2.74 0.68 13.94
C ASP A 52 -2.39 -0.60 13.19
N MET A 53 -1.35 -0.59 12.34
CA MET A 53 -0.87 -1.79 11.64
C MET A 53 -0.36 -2.87 12.61
N GLN A 54 0.20 -2.50 13.75
CA GLN A 54 0.68 -3.47 14.74
C GLN A 54 -0.45 -4.13 15.55
N GLN A 55 -1.70 -3.68 15.40
CA GLN A 55 -2.83 -4.23 16.15
C GLN A 55 -3.40 -5.48 15.47
N ALA A 56 -3.88 -6.45 16.26
CA ALA A 56 -4.58 -7.64 15.75
C ALA A 56 -6.02 -7.37 15.25
N LYS A 57 -6.29 -6.15 14.79
CA LYS A 57 -7.57 -5.71 14.23
C LYS A 57 -7.34 -5.06 12.86
N PRO A 58 -8.24 -5.22 11.88
CA PRO A 58 -8.09 -4.55 10.60
C PRO A 58 -8.03 -3.02 10.77
N MET A 59 -7.00 -2.40 10.21
CA MET A 59 -6.87 -0.94 10.16
C MET A 59 -7.91 -0.35 9.18
N ASP A 60 -8.51 0.78 9.57
CA ASP A 60 -9.40 1.58 8.73
C ASP A 60 -9.18 3.06 9.06
N ARG A 61 -8.11 3.63 8.47
CA ARG A 61 -7.61 4.97 8.78
C ARG A 61 -7.71 5.87 7.56
N LEU A 62 -8.23 7.09 7.76
CA LEU A 62 -8.23 8.16 6.77
C LEU A 62 -7.15 9.19 7.14
N VAL A 63 -6.22 9.45 6.22
CA VAL A 63 -5.22 10.51 6.34
C VAL A 63 -5.62 11.67 5.44
N CYS A 64 -5.95 12.80 6.05
CA CYS A 64 -6.33 14.03 5.36
C CYS A 64 -5.16 15.04 5.38
N GLY A 65 -5.00 15.80 4.30
CA GLY A 65 -4.01 16.88 4.20
C GLY A 65 -3.96 17.45 2.79
N ASP A 66 -3.41 18.66 2.64
CA ASP A 66 -3.34 19.32 1.34
C ASP A 66 -2.34 18.63 0.38
N VAL A 67 -2.40 19.00 -0.90
CA VAL A 67 -1.44 18.53 -1.90
C VAL A 67 -0.03 18.93 -1.46
N GLY A 68 0.91 17.98 -1.48
CA GLY A 68 2.30 18.21 -1.06
C GLY A 68 2.62 17.94 0.41
N PHE A 69 1.62 17.63 1.27
CA PHE A 69 1.82 17.39 2.71
C PHE A 69 2.34 15.98 3.06
N GLY A 70 3.08 15.31 2.16
CA GLY A 70 3.73 14.04 2.48
C GLY A 70 2.83 12.82 2.67
N LYS A 71 1.54 12.87 2.26
CA LYS A 71 0.62 11.70 2.33
C LYS A 71 1.19 10.45 1.64
N THR A 72 1.90 10.66 0.54
CA THR A 72 2.57 9.57 -0.19
C THR A 72 3.64 8.90 0.66
N GLU A 73 4.40 9.65 1.48
CA GLU A 73 5.41 9.08 2.37
C GLU A 73 4.78 8.28 3.50
N VAL A 74 3.63 8.71 4.05
CA VAL A 74 2.86 7.91 5.02
C VAL A 74 2.47 6.57 4.42
N ALA A 75 1.95 6.57 3.19
CA ALA A 75 1.60 5.35 2.47
C ALA A 75 2.82 4.47 2.14
N MET A 76 3.95 5.06 1.74
CA MET A 76 5.19 4.34 1.43
C MET A 76 5.76 3.65 2.68
N ARG A 77 5.72 4.30 3.84
CA ARG A 77 6.15 3.71 5.11
C ARG A 77 5.26 2.56 5.55
N ALA A 78 3.94 2.71 5.43
CA ALA A 78 3.01 1.61 5.67
C ALA A 78 3.25 0.44 4.70
N ALA A 79 3.44 0.72 3.41
CA ALA A 79 3.74 -0.28 2.41
C ALA A 79 5.05 -1.03 2.70
N PHE A 80 6.10 -0.32 3.12
CA PHE A 80 7.37 -0.92 3.52
C PHE A 80 7.17 -1.94 4.64
N VAL A 81 6.47 -1.56 5.72
CA VAL A 81 6.21 -2.48 6.84
C VAL A 81 5.40 -3.69 6.40
N ALA A 82 4.42 -3.50 5.52
CA ALA A 82 3.63 -4.61 4.99
C ALA A 82 4.49 -5.61 4.19
N VAL A 83 5.34 -5.12 3.30
CA VAL A 83 6.24 -5.95 2.49
C VAL A 83 7.27 -6.68 3.35
N GLN A 84 7.81 -6.04 4.39
CA GLN A 84 8.75 -6.67 5.32
C GLN A 84 8.12 -7.85 6.09
N ASN A 85 6.79 -7.84 6.24
CA ASN A 85 6.03 -8.94 6.83
C ASN A 85 5.56 -9.98 5.79
N GLY A 86 6.11 -9.93 4.57
CA GLY A 86 5.77 -10.86 3.48
C GLY A 86 4.36 -10.66 2.92
N LYS A 87 3.74 -9.50 3.15
CA LYS A 87 2.40 -9.17 2.64
C LYS A 87 2.47 -8.34 1.37
N GLN A 88 1.56 -8.62 0.45
CA GLN A 88 1.39 -7.80 -0.75
C GLN A 88 0.63 -6.51 -0.42
N VAL A 89 0.94 -5.45 -1.17
CA VAL A 89 0.34 -4.12 -1.05
C VAL A 89 -0.34 -3.73 -2.36
N ALA A 90 -1.56 -3.20 -2.26
CA ALA A 90 -2.27 -2.60 -3.38
C ALA A 90 -2.44 -1.09 -3.16
N VAL A 91 -2.04 -0.26 -4.12
CA VAL A 91 -2.25 1.19 -4.08
C VAL A 91 -3.27 1.55 -5.15
N LEU A 92 -4.52 1.80 -4.72
CA LEU A 92 -5.61 2.17 -5.61
C LEU A 92 -5.65 3.68 -5.85
N VAL A 93 -5.64 4.09 -7.11
CA VAL A 93 -5.67 5.51 -7.50
C VAL A 93 -6.74 5.79 -8.56
N PRO A 94 -7.26 7.03 -8.66
CA PRO A 94 -8.43 7.30 -9.47
C PRO A 94 -8.14 7.41 -10.98
N THR A 95 -6.90 7.72 -11.37
CA THR A 95 -6.54 7.96 -12.77
C THR A 95 -5.29 7.21 -13.19
N THR A 96 -5.21 6.90 -14.49
CA THR A 96 -4.03 6.27 -15.10
C THR A 96 -2.76 7.12 -14.93
N LEU A 97 -2.89 8.46 -14.97
CA LEU A 97 -1.77 9.37 -14.78
C LEU A 97 -1.21 9.27 -13.35
N LEU A 98 -2.09 9.30 -12.34
CA LEU A 98 -1.67 9.11 -10.95
C LEU A 98 -1.07 7.72 -10.72
N ALA A 99 -1.59 6.68 -11.39
CA ALA A 99 -1.02 5.33 -11.29
C ALA A 99 0.43 5.29 -11.76
N GLN A 100 0.73 5.98 -12.86
CA GLN A 100 2.09 6.08 -13.37
C GLN A 100 2.98 6.91 -12.44
N GLN A 101 2.50 8.06 -11.97
CA GLN A 101 3.26 8.94 -11.06
C GLN A 101 3.61 8.24 -9.73
N HIS A 102 2.62 7.55 -9.13
CA HIS A 102 2.86 6.79 -7.90
C HIS A 102 3.77 5.58 -8.18
N TYR A 103 3.60 4.88 -9.30
CA TYR A 103 4.51 3.79 -9.67
C TYR A 103 5.97 4.24 -9.77
N GLU A 104 6.24 5.36 -10.44
CA GLU A 104 7.59 5.95 -10.54
C GLU A 104 8.11 6.37 -9.16
N SER A 105 7.30 7.10 -8.38
CA SER A 105 7.69 7.55 -7.03
C SER A 105 8.00 6.38 -6.09
N PHE A 106 7.21 5.30 -6.15
CA PHE A 106 7.45 4.08 -5.38
C PHE A 106 8.72 3.39 -5.85
N LYS A 107 8.94 3.24 -7.17
CA LYS A 107 10.16 2.63 -7.67
C LYS A 107 11.42 3.37 -7.24
N ASP A 108 11.39 4.70 -7.29
CA ASP A 108 12.52 5.52 -6.88
C ASP A 108 12.75 5.41 -5.37
N ARG A 109 11.67 5.48 -4.56
CA ARG A 109 11.75 5.38 -3.09
C ARG A 109 12.25 4.02 -2.60
N PHE A 110 11.98 2.95 -3.35
CA PHE A 110 12.32 1.57 -3.02
C PHE A 110 13.52 1.05 -3.83
N ALA A 111 14.28 1.91 -4.52
CA ALA A 111 15.35 1.49 -5.43
C ALA A 111 16.43 0.63 -4.77
N ASP A 112 16.75 0.92 -3.50
CA ASP A 112 17.75 0.19 -2.70
C ASP A 112 17.18 -1.05 -1.98
N TRP A 113 15.91 -1.38 -2.22
CA TRP A 113 15.20 -2.46 -1.55
C TRP A 113 14.84 -3.57 -2.54
N PRO A 114 14.91 -4.84 -2.13
CA PRO A 114 14.55 -5.98 -2.98
C PRO A 114 13.03 -6.14 -3.07
N VAL A 115 12.33 -5.08 -3.49
CA VAL A 115 10.86 -5.01 -3.56
C VAL A 115 10.45 -4.86 -5.01
N ARG A 116 9.66 -5.82 -5.52
CA ARG A 116 9.11 -5.76 -6.86
C ARG A 116 7.83 -4.94 -6.86
N ILE A 117 7.90 -3.80 -7.54
CA ILE A 117 6.77 -2.89 -7.73
C ILE A 117 6.32 -2.97 -9.18
N GLU A 118 5.01 -3.11 -9.41
CA GLU A 118 4.39 -3.14 -10.74
C GLU A 118 3.21 -2.17 -10.84
N VAL A 119 2.78 -1.88 -12.06
CA VAL A 119 1.62 -1.02 -12.33
C VAL A 119 0.55 -1.74 -13.16
N LEU A 120 -0.71 -1.59 -12.76
CA LEU A 120 -1.89 -2.03 -13.49
C LEU A 120 -2.79 -0.84 -13.82
N SER A 121 -2.59 -0.27 -15.01
CA SER A 121 -3.32 0.92 -15.47
C SER A 121 -3.77 0.76 -16.94
N ARG A 122 -4.34 1.81 -17.54
CA ARG A 122 -4.65 1.81 -18.98
C ARG A 122 -3.39 1.84 -19.84
N PHE A 123 -2.26 2.32 -19.31
CA PHE A 123 -0.97 2.30 -20.02
C PHE A 123 -0.30 0.94 -19.91
N GLY A 124 0.56 0.63 -20.88
CA GLY A 124 1.24 -0.66 -20.99
C GLY A 124 0.53 -1.64 -21.93
N SER A 125 1.23 -2.73 -22.25
CA SER A 125 0.72 -3.76 -23.17
C SER A 125 -0.15 -4.79 -22.45
N ASN A 126 -1.11 -5.38 -23.17
CA ASN A 126 -1.93 -6.48 -22.63
C ASN A 126 -1.05 -7.64 -22.12
N LYS A 127 0.04 -7.95 -22.84
CA LYS A 127 1.01 -8.98 -22.43
C LYS A 127 1.64 -8.68 -21.08
N THR A 128 2.02 -7.42 -20.84
CA THR A 128 2.59 -6.98 -19.55
C THR A 128 1.55 -7.07 -18.44
N HIS A 129 0.32 -6.62 -18.68
CA HIS A 129 -0.76 -6.70 -17.68
C HIS A 129 -1.07 -8.14 -17.29
N LEU A 130 -1.21 -9.05 -18.27
CA LEU A 130 -1.46 -10.46 -18.00
C LEU A 130 -0.34 -11.10 -17.16
N LYS A 131 0.92 -10.80 -17.49
CA LYS A 131 2.07 -11.26 -16.70
C LYS A 131 2.03 -10.71 -15.28
N ASN A 132 1.73 -9.43 -15.10
CA ASN A 132 1.67 -8.81 -13.77
C ASN A 132 0.54 -9.40 -12.92
N ILE A 133 -0.61 -9.71 -13.52
CA ILE A 133 -1.72 -10.40 -12.84
C ILE A 133 -1.31 -11.82 -12.42
N GLU A 134 -0.65 -12.56 -13.31
CA GLU A 134 -0.13 -13.90 -13.00
C GLU A 134 0.93 -13.84 -11.87
N ASP A 135 1.85 -12.89 -11.95
CA ASP A 135 2.90 -12.72 -10.95
C ASP A 135 2.33 -12.24 -9.60
N LEU A 136 1.25 -11.46 -9.58
CA LEU A 136 0.50 -11.10 -8.37
C LEU A 136 -0.14 -12.33 -7.70
N ALA A 137 -0.80 -13.18 -8.48
CA ALA A 137 -1.41 -14.41 -7.98
C ALA A 137 -0.37 -15.39 -7.43
N ASN A 138 0.85 -15.37 -8.00
CA ASN A 138 1.97 -16.17 -7.52
C ASN A 138 2.76 -15.53 -6.36
N GLY A 139 2.42 -14.29 -5.97
CA GLY A 139 3.10 -13.54 -4.90
C GLY A 139 4.51 -13.11 -5.24
N LYS A 140 4.82 -12.90 -6.52
CA LYS A 140 6.12 -12.38 -6.98
C LYS A 140 6.17 -10.85 -7.04
N VAL A 141 5.00 -10.20 -7.05
CA VAL A 141 4.85 -8.75 -7.01
C VAL A 141 4.49 -8.37 -5.58
N ASP A 142 5.32 -7.54 -4.97
CA ASP A 142 5.16 -7.11 -3.57
C ASP A 142 4.20 -5.93 -3.48
N ILE A 143 4.35 -4.95 -4.38
CA ILE A 143 3.50 -3.76 -4.43
C ILE A 143 2.92 -3.60 -5.84
N VAL A 144 1.61 -3.41 -5.94
CA VAL A 144 0.97 -3.01 -7.20
C VAL A 144 0.28 -1.66 -7.06
N VAL A 145 0.61 -0.74 -7.96
CA VAL A 145 -0.11 0.53 -8.10
C VAL A 145 -1.09 0.39 -9.26
N GLY A 146 -2.35 0.77 -9.07
CA GLY A 146 -3.32 0.60 -10.14
C GLY A 146 -4.61 1.38 -9.97
N THR A 147 -5.39 1.40 -11.04
CA THR A 147 -6.72 2.01 -11.03
C THR A 147 -7.79 1.00 -10.63
N HIS A 148 -9.07 1.31 -10.89
CA HIS A 148 -10.19 0.38 -10.78
C HIS A 148 -9.96 -0.99 -11.45
N LYS A 149 -8.97 -1.12 -12.36
CA LYS A 149 -8.52 -2.42 -12.88
C LYS A 149 -8.14 -3.42 -11.76
N LEU A 150 -7.61 -2.95 -10.64
CA LEU A 150 -7.29 -3.80 -9.48
C LEU A 150 -8.51 -4.46 -8.84
N LEU A 151 -9.70 -3.91 -9.08
CA LEU A 151 -10.96 -4.39 -8.52
C LEU A 151 -11.67 -5.37 -9.45
N GLN A 152 -11.10 -5.68 -10.62
CA GLN A 152 -11.67 -6.65 -11.56
C GLN A 152 -11.50 -8.07 -11.02
N GLU A 153 -12.47 -8.95 -11.28
CA GLU A 153 -12.52 -10.31 -10.74
C GLU A 153 -11.32 -11.19 -11.10
N ASN A 154 -10.63 -10.87 -12.20
CA ASN A 154 -9.46 -11.59 -12.67
C ASN A 154 -8.16 -11.21 -11.93
N VAL A 155 -8.17 -10.19 -11.07
CA VAL A 155 -7.01 -9.81 -10.26
C VAL A 155 -7.06 -10.55 -8.93
N GLN A 156 -6.14 -11.50 -8.75
CA GLN A 156 -6.00 -12.27 -7.52
C GLN A 156 -4.65 -12.02 -6.88
N PHE A 157 -4.65 -11.81 -5.57
CA PHE A 157 -3.45 -11.69 -4.75
C PHE A 157 -3.20 -13.01 -4.04
N LYS A 158 -1.93 -13.38 -3.85
CA LYS A 158 -1.54 -14.52 -3.03
C LYS A 158 -1.81 -14.25 -1.55
N ASP A 159 -1.41 -13.08 -1.06
CA ASP A 159 -1.52 -12.69 0.35
C ASP A 159 -1.54 -11.16 0.49
N LEU A 160 -2.68 -10.54 0.17
CA LEU A 160 -2.87 -9.10 0.31
C LEU A 160 -3.01 -8.72 1.79
N GLY A 161 -2.11 -7.86 2.30
CA GLY A 161 -2.13 -7.40 3.69
C GLY A 161 -2.46 -5.91 3.87
N LEU A 162 -2.23 -5.08 2.86
CA LEU A 162 -2.48 -3.63 2.93
C LEU A 162 -3.08 -3.12 1.61
N MET A 163 -4.10 -2.26 1.72
CA MET A 163 -4.73 -1.57 0.60
C MET A 163 -5.17 -0.17 1.01
#